data_AF-A0A257NYD3-F1
#
_entry.id   AF-A0A257NYD3-F1
#
_cell.length_a   1.000
_cell.length_b   1.000
_cell.length_c   1.000
_cell.angle_alpha   90.00
_cell.angle_beta   90.00
_cell.angle_gamma   90.00
#
_symmetry.space_group_name_H-M   'P 1'
#
loop_
_entity.id
_entity.type
_entity.pdbx_description
1 polymer ?
#
loop_
_entity_poly.entity_id
_entity_poly.type
_entity_poly.pdbx_seq_one_letter_code
_entity_poly.pdbx_strand_id
1 'polypeptide(L)' 'GGGDTIAAIQKYDIYDQVSYISTAGGAFLEYLEGKILPAVAILEQRARA' A
#
# COMPACT_ATOMS: atom_id res chain seq x y z
N GLY A 1 -6.01 2.33 2.02
CA GLY A 1 -5.54 1.00 1.60
C GLY A 1 -5.82 0.01 2.72
N GLY A 2 -6.09 -1.25 2.40
CA GLY A 2 -6.53 -2.26 3.38
C GLY A 2 -7.89 -2.86 3.02
N GLY A 3 -8.13 -4.10 3.48
CA GLY A 3 -9.29 -4.91 3.05
C GLY A 3 -10.64 -4.23 3.30
N ASP A 4 -10.88 -3.72 4.50
CA ASP A 4 -12.14 -3.08 4.86
C ASP A 4 -12.38 -1.77 4.08
N THR A 5 -11.31 -1.00 3.83
CA THR A 5 -11.40 0.21 3.01
C THR A 5 -11.78 -0.13 1.57
N ILE A 6 -11.21 -1.21 1.01
CA ILE A 6 -11.52 -1.66 -0.35
C ILE A 6 -12.97 -2.18 -0.42
N ALA A 7 -13.40 -2.95 0.58
CA ALA A 7 -14.78 -3.43 0.67
C ALA A 7 -15.79 -2.27 0.76
N ALA A 8 -15.46 -1.20 1.48
CA ALA A 8 -16.27 0.01 1.52
C ALA A 8 -16.31 0.75 0.17
N ILE A 9 -15.16 0.91 -0.48
CA ILE A 9 -15.08 1.53 -1.83
C ILE A 9 -15.95 0.76 -2.84
N GLN A 10 -15.90 -0.59 -2.80
CA GLN A 10 -16.76 -1.46 -3.60
C GLN A 10 -18.24 -1.27 -3.27
N LYS A 11 -18.58 -1.26 -1.98
CA LYS A 11 -19.97 -1.14 -1.52
C LYS A 11 -20.63 0.17 -1.96
N TYR A 12 -19.87 1.26 -2.01
CA TYR A 12 -20.37 2.58 -2.36
C TYR A 12 -20.10 3.00 -3.81
N ASP A 13 -19.47 2.12 -4.61
CA ASP A 13 -19.15 2.34 -6.02
C ASP A 13 -18.39 3.67 -6.28
N ILE A 14 -17.40 3.95 -5.43
CA ILE A 14 -16.62 5.20 -5.46
C ILE A 14 -15.20 5.01 -6.00
N TYR A 15 -14.94 3.95 -6.77
CA TYR A 15 -13.60 3.63 -7.28
C TYR A 15 -12.94 4.80 -8.03
N ASP A 16 -13.68 5.40 -8.96
CA ASP A 16 -13.17 6.47 -9.82
C ASP A 16 -12.95 7.80 -9.06
N GLN A 17 -13.40 7.89 -7.81
CA GLN A 17 -13.24 9.07 -6.96
C GLN A 17 -12.00 8.98 -6.05
N VAL A 18 -11.30 7.85 -6.04
CA VAL A 18 -10.12 7.63 -5.19
C VAL A 18 -8.87 7.58 -6.06
N SER A 19 -7.96 8.53 -5.87
CA SER A 19 -6.76 8.66 -6.72
C SER A 19 -5.82 7.46 -6.69
N TYR A 20 -5.75 6.74 -5.57
CA TYR A 20 -4.91 5.55 -5.43
C TYR A 20 -5.46 4.59 -4.36
N ILE A 21 -5.57 3.31 -4.70
CA ILE A 21 -6.07 2.27 -3.80
C ILE A 21 -4.97 1.24 -3.57
N SER A 22 -4.35 1.27 -2.40
CA SER A 22 -3.37 0.24 -1.99
C SER A 22 -4.07 -1.05 -1.55
N THR A 23 -3.69 -2.16 -2.16
CA THR A 23 -4.11 -3.54 -1.81
C THR A 23 -3.12 -4.25 -0.88
N ALA A 24 -2.04 -3.59 -0.46
CA ALA A 24 -0.91 -4.20 0.23
C ALA A 24 -1.16 -4.58 1.70
N GLY A 25 -2.37 -4.37 2.23
CA GLY A 25 -2.76 -4.78 3.58
C GLY A 25 -1.80 -4.26 4.65
N GLY A 26 -1.16 -5.18 5.38
CA GLY A 26 -0.18 -4.86 6.44
C GLY A 26 1.06 -4.11 5.95
N ALA A 27 1.57 -4.41 4.75
CA ALA A 27 2.73 -3.71 4.21
C ALA A 27 2.44 -2.22 3.94
N PHE A 28 1.19 -1.87 3.63
CA PHE A 28 0.77 -0.47 3.53
C PHE A 28 0.81 0.23 4.89
N LEU A 29 0.41 -0.46 5.97
CA LEU A 29 0.48 0.08 7.32
C LEU A 29 1.92 0.23 7.80
N GLU A 30 2.76 -0.79 7.61
CA GLU A 30 4.19 -0.73 7.95
C GLU A 30 4.90 0.44 7.24
N TYR A 31 4.55 0.68 5.97
CA TYR A 31 5.05 1.84 5.23
C TYR A 31 4.60 3.17 5.85
N LEU A 32 3.32 3.30 6.21
CA LEU A 32 2.80 4.52 6.87
C LEU A 32 3.38 4.74 8.27
N GLU A 33 3.73 3.66 8.98
CA GLU A 33 4.43 3.70 10.26
C GLU A 33 5.91 4.13 10.12
N GLY A 34 6.42 4.27 8.88
CA GLY A 34 7.81 4.63 8.61
C GLY A 34 8.80 3.49 8.80
N LYS A 35 8.32 2.23 8.83
CA LYS A 35 9.19 1.05 8.91
C LYS A 35 9.89 0.81 7.58
N ILE A 36 11.09 0.23 7.67
CA ILE A 36 11.81 -0.23 6.48
C ILE A 36 11.15 -1.51 6.00
N LEU A 37 10.64 -1.49 4.76
CA LEU A 37 10.17 -2.70 4.09
C LEU A 37 11.38 -3.48 3.54
N PRO A 38 11.69 -4.69 4.04
CA PRO A 38 12.93 -5.39 3.70
C PRO A 38 13.07 -5.67 2.19
N ALA A 39 11.95 -5.97 1.52
CA ALA A 39 11.92 -6.20 0.08
C ALA A 39 12.24 -4.94 -0.74
N VAL A 40 11.89 -3.74 -0.25
CA VAL A 40 12.25 -2.48 -0.91
C VAL A 40 13.72 -2.15 -0.63
N ALA A 41 14.17 -2.33 0.61
CA ALA A 41 15.54 -2.05 1.02
C ALA A 41 16.59 -2.83 0.21
N ILE A 42 16.34 -4.12 -0.08
CA ILE A 42 17.27 -4.90 -0.90
C ILE A 42 17.32 -4.41 -2.35
N LEU A 43 16.20 -3.94 -2.91
CA LEU A 43 16.19 -3.35 -4.26
C LEU A 43 16.96 -2.04 -4.30
N GLU A 44 16.79 -1.17 -3.30
CA GLU A 44 17.55 0.07 -3.17
C GLU A 44 19.05 -0.18 -3.04
N GLN A 45 19.45 -1.18 -2.25
CA GLN A 45 20.85 -1.58 -2.11
C GLN A 45 21.44 -2.05 -3.45
N ARG A 46 20.71 -2.87 -4.19
CA ARG A 46 21.17 -3.41 -5.48
C ARG A 46 21.19 -2.39 -6.61
N ALA A 47 20.35 -1.36 -6.54
CA ALA A 47 20.35 -0.27 -7.53
C ALA A 47 21.51 0.72 -7.36
N ARG A 48 22.14 0.75 -6.17
CA ARG A 48 23.27 1.64 -5.84
C ARG A 48 24.65 0.98 -5.96
N ALA A 49 24.69 -0.35 -6.11
CA ALA A 49 25.90 -1.15 -6.27
C ALA A 49 26.27 -1.26 -7.76
#